data_AF-A0A968I2A1-F1
#
_entry.id   AF-A0A968I2A1-F1
#
_cell.length_a   1.000
_cell.length_b   1.000
_cell.length_c   1.000
_cell.angle_alpha   90.00
_cell.angle_beta   90.00
_cell.angle_gamma   90.00
#
_symmetry.space_group_name_H-M   'P 1'
#
loop_
_entity.id
_entity.type
_entity.pdbx_description
1 polymer ?
#
loop_
_entity_poly.entity_id
_entity_poly.type
_entity_poly.pdbx_seq_one_letter_code
_entity_poly.pdbx_strand_id
1 'polypeptide(L)' 'MMERFLERLRELRVPGVYLGVGARNTRAIAFYERMGFEKLLEEKTWSAYGMRL' A
#
# COMPACT_ATOMS: atom_id res chain seq x y z
N MET A 1 -11.59 6.83 3.02
CA MET A 1 -11.31 5.96 4.21
C MET A 1 -9.82 5.69 4.34
N MET A 2 -9.16 5.26 3.27
CA MET A 2 -7.72 5.03 3.25
C MET A 2 -6.92 6.30 3.59
N GLU A 3 -7.30 7.48 3.10
CA GLU A 3 -6.58 8.72 3.43
C GLU A 3 -6.60 9.04 4.94
N ARG A 4 -7.74 8.88 5.62
CA ARG A 4 -7.83 9.08 7.07
C ARG A 4 -6.95 8.10 7.86
N PHE A 5 -6.82 6.87 7.38
CA PHE A 5 -5.89 5.91 8.00
C PHE A 5 -4.43 6.37 7.83
N LEU A 6 -4.04 6.82 6.63
CA LEU A 6 -2.69 7.36 6.40
C LEU A 6 -2.40 8.61 7.22
N GLU A 7 -3.36 9.52 7.31
CA GLU A 7 -3.27 10.73 8.11
C GLU A 7 -3.04 10.40 9.58
N ARG A 8 -3.80 9.44 10.13
CA ARG A 8 -3.60 8.97 11.51
C ARG A 8 -2.23 8.34 11.73
N LEU A 9 -1.70 7.59 10.76
CA LEU A 9 -0.36 7.01 10.86
C LEU A 9 0.73 8.10 10.85
N ARG A 10 0.54 9.19 10.07
CA ARG A 10 1.44 10.34 10.08
C ARG A 10 1.44 11.06 11.41
N GLU A 11 0.27 11.26 12.02
CA GLU A 11 0.15 11.84 13.37
C GLU A 11 0.91 11.02 14.42
N LEU A 12 0.90 9.68 14.27
CA LEU A 12 1.65 8.75 15.11
C LEU A 12 3.14 8.65 14.75
N ARG A 13 3.62 9.42 13.78
CA ARG A 13 5.02 9.43 13.28
C ARG A 13 5.50 8.05 12.82
N VAL A 14 4.59 7.24 12.27
CA VAL A 14 4.96 5.96 11.66
C VAL A 14 5.74 6.25 10.37
N PRO A 15 6.93 5.66 10.16
CA PRO A 15 7.81 6.03 9.03
C PRO A 15 7.33 5.50 7.66
N GLY A 16 6.37 4.59 7.66
CA GLY A 16 5.83 3.99 6.44
C GLY A 16 4.83 2.88 6.75
N VAL A 17 4.06 2.50 5.73
CA VAL A 17 3.08 1.41 5.80
C VAL A 17 3.31 0.46 4.63
N TYR A 18 3.09 -0.84 4.86
CA TYR A 18 3.12 -1.87 3.84
C TYR A 18 1.86 -2.74 3.89
N LEU A 19 1.48 -3.31 2.75
CA LEU A 19 0.32 -4.18 2.61
C LEU A 19 0.54 -5.22 1.51
N GLY A 20 -0.09 -6.39 1.68
CA GLY A 20 -0.09 -7.46 0.69
C GLY A 20 -1.35 -7.42 -0.17
N VAL A 21 -1.19 -7.61 -1.48
CA VAL A 21 -2.29 -7.68 -2.44
C VAL A 21 -2.16 -8.96 -3.25
N GLY A 22 -3.25 -9.73 -3.39
CA GLY A 22 -3.24 -10.90 -4.27
C GLY A 22 -2.94 -10.49 -5.72
N ALA A 23 -2.07 -11.24 -6.41
CA ALA A 23 -1.56 -10.89 -7.75
C ALA A 23 -2.66 -10.76 -8.82
N ARG A 24 -3.81 -11.42 -8.60
CA ARG A 24 -4.98 -11.36 -9.49
C ARG A 24 -5.93 -10.19 -9.18
N ASN A 25 -5.72 -9.45 -8.09
CA ASN A 25 -6.57 -8.33 -7.71
C ASN A 25 -6.11 -7.03 -8.39
N THR A 26 -6.26 -6.98 -9.71
CA THR A 26 -5.82 -5.87 -10.56
C THR A 26 -6.46 -4.54 -10.17
N ARG A 27 -7.70 -4.56 -9.65
CA ARG A 27 -8.39 -3.36 -9.14
C ARG A 27 -7.71 -2.78 -7.91
N ALA A 28 -7.31 -3.63 -6.95
CA ALA A 28 -6.60 -3.18 -5.76
C ALA A 28 -5.18 -2.70 -6.09
N ILE A 29 -4.47 -3.42 -6.97
CA ILE A 29 -3.14 -3.02 -7.45
C ILE A 29 -3.19 -1.60 -8.03
N ALA A 30 -4.06 -1.35 -9.01
CA ALA A 30 -4.18 -0.04 -9.63
C ALA A 30 -4.67 1.04 -8.65
N PHE A 31 -5.44 0.66 -7.62
CA PHE A 31 -5.84 1.58 -6.57
C PHE A 31 -4.65 2.02 -5.71
N TYR A 32 -3.80 1.10 -5.25
CA TYR A 32 -2.64 1.43 -4.42
C TYR A 32 -1.57 2.19 -5.20
N GLU A 33 -1.31 1.83 -6.46
CA GLU A 33 -0.39 2.57 -7.32
C GLU A 33 -0.83 4.03 -7.52
N ARG A 34 -2.13 4.28 -7.78
CA ARG A 34 -2.67 5.65 -7.88
C ARG A 34 -2.60 6.43 -6.56
N MET A 35 -2.61 5.74 -5.43
CA MET A 35 -2.44 6.37 -4.12
C MET A 35 -0.98 6.70 -3.78
N GLY A 36 -0.01 6.28 -4.61
CA GLY A 36 1.42 6.52 -4.38
C GLY A 36 2.12 5.42 -3.59
N PHE A 37 1.51 4.23 -3.47
CA PHE A 37 2.24 3.07 -2.97
C PHE A 37 3.15 2.51 -4.07
N GLU A 38 4.34 2.11 -3.67
CA GLU A 38 5.34 1.48 -4.51
C GLU A 38 5.33 -0.03 -4.31
N LYS A 39 5.54 -0.79 -5.37
CA LYS A 39 5.69 -2.25 -5.29
C LYS A 39 7.05 -2.58 -4.69
N LEU A 40 7.06 -3.25 -3.54
CA LEU A 40 8.27 -3.65 -2.82
C LEU A 40 8.69 -5.10 -3.09
N LEU A 41 7.71 -5.98 -3.34
CA LEU A 41 7.93 -7.40 -3.62
C LEU A 41 6.87 -7.91 -4.58
N GLU A 42 7.25 -8.78 -5.51
CA GLU A 42 6.33 -9.48 -6.40
C GLU A 42 6.50 -10.99 -6.26
N GLU A 43 5.44 -11.67 -5.85
CA GLU A 43 5.35 -13.12 -5.74
C GLU A 43 4.29 -13.68 -6.71
N LYS A 44 4.31 -15.00 -6.94
CA LYS A 44 3.39 -15.65 -7.88
C LYS A 44 1.90 -15.46 -7.54
N THR A 45 1.58 -15.31 -6.26
CA THR A 45 0.20 -15.25 -5.77
C THR A 45 -0.17 -13.93 -5.10
N TRP A 46 0.82 -13.11 -4.74
CA TRP A 46 0.63 -11.83 -4.07
C TRP A 46 1.80 -10.87 -4.32
N SER A 47 1.63 -9.61 -3.99
CA SER A 47 2.68 -8.59 -4.08
C SER A 47 2.61 -7.69 -2.86
N ALA A 48 3.77 -7.26 -2.37
CA ALA A 48 3.87 -6.27 -1.30
C ALA A 48 3.91 -4.87 -1.90
N TYR A 49 3.11 -3.97 -1.36
CA TYR A 49 3.13 -2.54 -1.67
C TYR A 49 3.45 -1.75 -0.41
N GLY A 50 4.22 -0.67 -0.53
CA GLY A 50 4.57 0.18 0.59
C GLY A 50 4.59 1.66 0.24
N MET A 51 4.43 2.50 1.25
CA MET A 51 4.47 3.95 1.11
C MET A 51 5.15 4.56 2.33
N ARG A 52 6.06 5.49 2.09
CA ARG A 52 6.68 6.33 3.11
C ARG A 52 5.66 7.39 3.56
N LEU A 53 5.57 7.64 4.87
CA LEU A 53 4.56 8.51 5.46
C LEU A 53 5.12 9.86 5.91
#